data_AF-A0A835GJK3-F1
#
_entry.id   AF-A0A835GJK3-F1
#
_cell.length_a   1.000
_cell.length_b   1.000
_cell.length_c   1.000
_cell.angle_alpha   90.00
_cell.angle_beta   90.00
_cell.angle_gamma   90.00
#
_symmetry.space_group_name_H-M   'P 1'
#
loop_
_entity.id
_entity.type
_entity.pdbx_description
1 polymer ?
#
loop_
_entity_poly.entity_id
_entity_poly.type
_entity_poly.pdbx_seq_one_letter_code
_entity_poly.pdbx_strand_id
1 'polypeptide(L)'
;MIKFGIKSAVLGSAVYYTIDKGVWKDSATTSALYDELEKGVSPYVGELKKQIPYELPPLPTNDRVSYLFKHYWNNGVKATFSFLVDLPTHTSNAASKAYEYINSALDAGEQSVSPPMQENK
;
A
#
# COMPACT_ATOMS: atom_id res chain seq x y z
N MET A 1 -6.86 14.73 -7.56
CA MET A 1 -5.50 14.31 -7.96
C MET A 1 -4.43 14.56 -6.87
N ILE A 2 -4.35 15.74 -6.24
CA ILE A 2 -3.34 16.03 -5.18
C ILE A 2 -3.42 15.05 -3.98
N LYS A 3 -4.63 14.75 -3.48
CA LYS A 3 -4.83 13.77 -2.40
C LYS A 3 -4.36 12.36 -2.75
N PHE A 4 -4.43 12.00 -4.03
CA PHE A 4 -3.95 10.71 -4.53
C PHE A 4 -2.42 10.71 -4.56
N GLY A 5 -1.80 11.77 -5.08
CA GLY A 5 -0.34 11.93 -5.11
C GLY A 5 0.30 11.92 -3.71
N ILE A 6 -0.29 12.61 -2.73
CA ILE A 6 0.20 12.59 -1.35
C ILE A 6 0.11 11.18 -0.75
N LYS A 7 -1.03 10.49 -0.94
CA LYS A 7 -1.21 9.11 -0.44
C LYS A 7 -0.25 8.14 -1.11
N SER A 8 -0.05 8.24 -2.43
CA SER A 8 0.89 7.39 -3.14
C SER A 8 2.33 7.66 -2.76
N ALA A 9 2.71 8.92 -2.50
CA ALA A 9 4.04 9.28 -2.03
C ALA A 9 4.33 8.69 -0.63
N VAL A 10 3.38 8.82 0.30
CA VAL A 10 3.48 8.23 1.64
C VAL A 10 3.60 6.71 1.55
N LEU A 11 2.72 6.06 0.78
CA LEU A 11 2.78 4.61 0.57
C LEU A 11 4.10 4.17 -0.07
N GLY A 12 4.57 4.88 -1.10
CA GLY A 12 5.83 4.62 -1.78
C GLY A 12 7.04 4.75 -0.84
N SER A 13 7.07 5.80 0.00
CA SER A 13 8.12 5.98 1.00
C SER A 13 8.12 4.88 2.06
N ALA A 14 6.93 4.44 2.50
CA ALA A 14 6.82 3.34 3.46
C ALA A 14 7.33 2.03 2.87
N VAL A 15 6.94 1.72 1.63
CA VAL A 15 7.42 0.53 0.91
C VAL A 15 8.94 0.59 0.73
N TYR A 16 9.48 1.71 0.22
CA TYR A 16 10.92 1.91 0.03
C TYR A 16 11.69 1.69 1.34
N TYR A 17 11.22 2.29 2.44
CA TYR A 17 11.83 2.13 3.75
C TYR A 17 11.82 0.67 4.22
N THR A 18 10.71 -0.07 4.03
CA THR A 18 10.64 -1.49 4.41
C THR A 18 11.55 -2.38 3.57
N ILE A 19 11.78 -2.05 2.29
CA ILE A 19 12.73 -2.75 1.43
C ILE A 19 14.16 -2.45 1.87
N ASP A 20 14.47 -1.17 2.13
CA ASP A 20 15.81 -0.73 2.53
C ASP A 20 16.24 -1.39 3.85
N LYS A 21 15.36 -1.31 4.86
CA LYS A 21 15.49 -2.00 6.16
C LYS A 21 15.47 -3.53 6.07
N GLY A 22 15.25 -4.10 4.89
CA GLY A 22 15.43 -5.52 4.66
C GLY A 22 14.31 -6.41 5.16
N VAL A 23 13.14 -5.85 5.49
CA VAL A 23 11.93 -6.63 5.84
C VAL A 23 11.56 -7.63 4.74
N TRP A 24 11.89 -7.28 3.50
CA TRP A 24 11.64 -8.07 2.29
C TRP A 24 12.90 -8.67 1.66
N LYS A 25 14.07 -8.58 2.32
CA LYS A 25 15.36 -9.10 1.82
C LYS A 25 15.58 -10.54 2.32
N ASP A 26 16.83 -10.97 2.40
CA ASP A 26 17.22 -12.28 2.92
C ASP A 26 16.93 -12.40 4.43
N SER A 27 16.60 -13.61 4.87
CA SER A 27 16.44 -14.00 6.27
C SER A 27 17.59 -13.51 7.17
N ALA A 28 18.84 -13.55 6.70
CA ALA A 28 20.00 -13.06 7.45
C ALA A 28 19.98 -11.53 7.67
N THR A 29 19.47 -10.78 6.69
CA THR A 29 19.32 -9.32 6.81
C THR A 29 18.17 -8.97 7.74
N THR A 30 17.07 -9.71 7.66
CA THR A 30 15.91 -9.54 8.55
C THR A 30 16.26 -9.88 9.99
N SER A 31 17.03 -10.94 10.26
CA SER A 31 17.45 -11.28 11.63
C SER A 31 18.38 -10.22 12.23
N ALA A 32 19.32 -9.69 11.44
CA ALA A 32 20.19 -8.61 11.88
C ALA A 32 19.41 -7.32 12.19
N LEU A 33 18.36 -7.02 11.41
CA LEU A 33 17.44 -5.92 11.69
C LEU A 33 16.74 -6.11 13.05
N TYR A 34 16.30 -7.33 13.35
CA TYR A 34 15.67 -7.66 14.64
C TYR A 34 16.64 -7.41 15.81
N ASP A 35 17.89 -7.89 15.70
CA ASP A 35 18.92 -7.68 16.72
C ASP A 35 19.26 -6.19 16.90
N GLU A 36 19.28 -5.41 15.81
CA GLU A 36 19.51 -3.96 15.85
C GLU A 36 18.34 -3.23 16.51
N LEU A 37 17.10 -3.66 16.24
CA LEU A 37 15.89 -3.14 16.89
C LEU A 37 15.93 -3.43 18.39
N GLU A 38 16.29 -4.65 18.79
CA GLU A 38 16.44 -5.01 20.20
C GLU A 38 17.50 -4.14 20.89
N LYS A 39 18.66 -3.95 20.26
CA LYS A 39 19.74 -3.09 20.78
C LYS A 39 19.38 -1.60 20.78
N GLY A 40 18.60 -1.13 19.81
CA GLY A 40 18.16 0.27 19.72
C GLY A 40 17.07 0.61 20.72
N VAL A 41 16.23 -0.36 21.08
CA VAL A 41 15.21 -0.19 22.12
C VAL A 41 15.84 -0.37 23.51
N SER A 42 16.93 -1.14 23.65
CA SER A 42 17.67 -1.42 24.90
C SER A 42 17.82 -0.27 25.90
N PRO A 43 18.27 0.95 25.55
CA PRO A 43 18.41 2.04 26.52
C PRO A 43 17.05 2.51 27.08
N TYR A 44 15.97 2.40 26.31
CA TYR A 44 14.60 2.71 26.73
C TYR A 44 13.91 1.52 27.41
N VAL A 45 14.29 0.29 27.05
CA VAL A 45 13.90 -0.92 27.79
C VAL A 45 14.45 -0.84 29.22
N GLY A 46 15.63 -0.25 29.47
CA GLY A 46 16.18 -0.10 30.82
C GLY A 46 15.31 0.71 31.79
N GLU A 47 14.67 1.79 31.33
CA GLU A 47 13.70 2.56 32.13
C GLU A 47 12.34 1.86 32.24
N LEU A 48 11.86 1.24 31.17
CA LEU A 48 10.63 0.43 31.16
C LEU A 48 10.73 -0.83 32.04
N LYS A 49 11.90 -1.48 32.07
CA LYS A 49 12.23 -2.68 32.86
C LYS A 49 12.37 -2.36 34.36
N LYS A 50 12.64 -1.10 34.72
CA LYS A 50 12.62 -0.62 36.11
C LYS A 50 11.20 -0.34 36.61
N GLN A 51 10.29 0.13 35.74
CA GLN A 51 8.89 0.38 36.10
C GLN A 51 8.01 -0.88 36.03
N ILE A 52 8.38 -1.86 35.22
CA ILE A 52 7.69 -3.14 35.10
C ILE A 52 8.78 -4.22 35.22
N PRO A 53 8.85 -5.00 36.32
CA PRO A 53 9.84 -6.08 36.46
C PRO A 53 9.45 -7.22 35.52
N TYR A 54 9.79 -7.07 34.25
CA TYR A 54 9.43 -8.01 33.20
C TYR A 54 10.60 -8.08 32.21
N GLU A 55 11.29 -9.21 32.21
CA GLU A 55 12.11 -9.66 31.08
C GLU A 55 11.24 -9.61 29.83
N LEU A 56 11.77 -9.11 28.68
CA LEU A 56 11.01 -9.22 27.43
C LEU A 56 10.62 -10.69 27.29
N PRO A 57 9.32 -11.01 27.28
CA PRO A 57 8.91 -12.38 27.14
C PRO A 57 9.38 -12.83 25.76
N PRO A 58 9.69 -14.12 25.58
CA PRO A 58 9.77 -14.66 24.24
C PRO A 58 8.53 -14.20 23.47
N LEU A 59 8.73 -13.76 22.21
CA LEU A 59 7.69 -13.35 21.27
C LEU A 59 6.39 -14.06 21.61
N PRO A 60 5.27 -13.34 21.86
CA PRO A 60 4.10 -13.89 22.52
C PRO A 60 3.81 -15.30 22.02
N THR A 61 4.17 -16.30 22.83
CA THR A 61 3.92 -17.73 22.59
C THR A 61 2.44 -18.05 22.73
N ASN A 62 1.58 -17.03 22.72
CA ASN A 62 0.19 -17.21 22.42
C ASN A 62 0.18 -17.57 20.92
N ASP A 63 0.13 -18.87 20.62
CA ASP A 63 0.12 -19.42 19.26
C ASP A 63 -0.77 -18.61 18.32
N ARG A 64 -1.85 -18.06 18.85
CA ARG A 64 -2.79 -17.18 18.17
C ARG A 64 -2.16 -15.89 17.62
N VAL A 65 -1.35 -15.14 18.38
CA VAL A 65 -0.77 -13.87 17.89
C VAL A 65 0.31 -14.13 16.84
N SER A 66 1.18 -15.11 17.09
CA SER A 66 2.19 -15.54 16.10
C SER A 66 1.52 -16.07 14.83
N TYR A 67 0.44 -16.84 14.95
CA TYR A 67 -0.37 -17.31 13.83
C TYR A 67 -1.02 -16.15 13.08
N LEU A 68 -1.65 -15.19 13.77
CA LEU A 68 -2.28 -14.03 13.14
C LEU A 68 -1.25 -13.23 12.35
N PHE A 69 -0.09 -12.94 12.95
CA PHE A 69 0.97 -12.19 12.27
C PHE A 69 1.42 -12.91 11.00
N LYS A 70 1.72 -14.21 11.09
CA LYS A 70 2.08 -15.03 9.92
C LYS A 70 0.97 -15.07 8.86
N HIS A 71 -0.28 -15.20 9.30
CA HIS A 71 -1.44 -15.28 8.41
C HIS A 71 -1.66 -13.97 7.64
N TYR A 72 -1.68 -12.83 8.34
CA TYR A 72 -1.86 -11.53 7.71
C TYR A 72 -0.67 -11.12 6.86
N TRP A 73 0.55 -11.45 7.29
CA TRP A 73 1.75 -11.24 6.46
C TRP A 73 1.63 -12.01 5.14
N ASN A 74 1.38 -13.32 5.20
CA ASN A 74 1.26 -14.15 4.00
C ASN A 74 0.10 -13.73 3.09
N ASN A 75 -1.05 -13.35 3.68
CA ASN A 75 -2.16 -12.81 2.89
C ASN A 75 -1.82 -11.47 2.25
N GLY A 76 -1.08 -10.61 2.95
CA GLY A 76 -0.57 -9.36 2.40
C GLY A 76 0.30 -9.61 1.17
N VAL A 77 1.30 -10.50 1.30
CA VAL A 77 2.16 -10.92 0.18
C VAL A 77 1.31 -11.42 -0.99
N LYS A 78 0.39 -12.36 -0.77
CA LYS A 78 -0.50 -12.88 -1.81
C LYS A 78 -1.32 -11.78 -2.48
N ALA A 79 -1.94 -10.90 -1.71
CA ALA A 79 -2.76 -9.81 -2.23
C ALA A 79 -1.94 -8.85 -3.10
N THR A 80 -0.71 -8.51 -2.69
CA THR A 80 0.19 -7.66 -3.47
C THR A 80 0.56 -8.31 -4.81
N PHE A 81 0.94 -9.59 -4.81
CA PHE A 81 1.28 -10.29 -6.05
C PHE A 81 0.07 -10.52 -6.95
N SER A 82 -1.11 -10.84 -6.41
CA SER A 82 -2.35 -10.91 -7.18
C SER A 82 -2.67 -9.56 -7.84
N PHE A 83 -2.57 -8.46 -7.09
CA PHE A 83 -2.75 -7.12 -7.65
C PHE A 83 -1.77 -6.81 -8.77
N LEU A 84 -0.48 -7.19 -8.63
CA LEU A 84 0.52 -7.00 -9.69
C LEU A 84 0.21 -7.81 -10.94
N VAL A 85 -0.33 -9.02 -10.80
CA VAL A 85 -0.77 -9.87 -11.92
C VAL A 85 -1.99 -9.25 -12.62
N ASP A 86 -2.93 -8.69 -11.87
CA ASP A 86 -4.14 -8.07 -12.41
C ASP A 86 -3.92 -6.64 -12.92
N LEU A 87 -2.76 -6.05 -12.63
CA LEU A 87 -2.41 -4.66 -12.96
C LEU A 87 -2.52 -4.33 -14.46
N PRO A 88 -2.05 -5.17 -15.40
CA PRO A 88 -2.18 -4.88 -16.84
C PRO A 88 -3.64 -4.80 -17.27
N THR A 89 -4.49 -5.69 -16.76
CA THR A 89 -5.93 -5.74 -17.07
C THR A 89 -6.67 -4.53 -16.49
N HIS A 90 -6.36 -4.13 -15.26
CA HIS A 90 -6.92 -2.91 -14.68
C HIS A 90 -6.46 -1.66 -15.42
N THR A 91 -5.20 -1.62 -15.87
CA THR A 91 -4.64 -0.49 -16.61
C THR A 91 -5.25 -0.36 -18.00
N SER A 92 -5.39 -1.47 -18.75
CA SER A 92 -6.02 -1.45 -20.08
C SER A 92 -7.49 -1.03 -19.99
N ASN A 93 -8.24 -1.57 -19.02
CA ASN A 93 -9.63 -1.18 -18.79
C ASN A 93 -9.77 0.30 -18.40
N ALA A 94 -8.87 0.82 -17.57
CA ALA A 94 -8.85 2.23 -17.21
C ALA A 94 -8.54 3.13 -18.41
N ALA A 95 -7.59 2.73 -19.26
CA ALA A 95 -7.23 3.46 -20.47
C ALA A 95 -8.38 3.49 -21.48
N SER A 96 -9.02 2.34 -21.75
CA SER A 96 -10.18 2.26 -22.64
C SER A 96 -11.34 3.14 -22.14
N LYS A 97 -11.64 3.10 -20.84
CA LYS A 97 -12.67 3.95 -20.25
C LYS A 97 -12.32 5.43 -20.36
N ALA A 98 -11.07 5.81 -20.12
CA ALA A 98 -10.65 7.20 -20.28
C ALA A 98 -10.84 7.68 -21.72
N TYR A 99 -10.51 6.84 -22.70
CA TYR A 99 -10.73 7.13 -24.12
C TYR A 99 -12.23 7.28 -24.45
N GLU A 100 -13.07 6.36 -23.99
CA GLU A 100 -14.53 6.44 -24.14
C GLU A 100 -15.12 7.70 -23.49
N TYR A 101 -14.65 8.09 -22.32
CA TYR A 101 -15.06 9.33 -21.64
C TYR A 101 -14.64 10.58 -22.41
N ILE A 102 -13.45 10.60 -22.99
CA ILE A 102 -12.96 11.74 -23.78
C ILE A 102 -13.79 11.88 -25.07
N ASN A 103 -14.04 10.78 -25.78
CA ASN A 103 -14.83 10.82 -27.02
C ASN A 103 -16.28 11.19 -26.76
N SER A 104 -16.92 10.63 -25.73
CA SER A 104 -18.29 11.00 -25.37
C SER A 104 -18.41 12.46 -24.93
N ALA A 105 -17.40 13.03 -24.28
CA ALA A 105 -17.36 14.46 -23.96
C ALA A 105 -17.15 15.36 -25.20
N LEU A 106 -16.40 14.90 -26.19
CA LEU A 106 -16.22 15.58 -27.48
C LEU A 106 -17.53 15.57 -28.30
N ASP A 107 -18.18 14.42 -28.41
CA ASP A 107 -19.47 14.28 -29.13
C ASP A 107 -20.60 15.09 -28.45
N ALA A 108 -20.62 15.13 -27.11
CA ALA A 108 -21.56 15.96 -26.35
C ALA A 108 -21.30 17.48 -26.53
N GLY A 109 -20.06 17.87 -26.82
CA GLY A 109 -19.71 19.24 -27.15
C GLY A 109 -20.24 19.68 -28.52
N GLU A 110 -20.16 18.81 -29.53
CA GLU A 110 -20.64 19.09 -30.89
C GLU A 110 -22.17 19.19 -31.00
N GLN A 111 -22.94 18.44 -30.19
CA GLN A 111 -24.41 18.56 -30.16
C GLN A 111 -24.94 19.88 -29.59
N SER A 112 -24.11 20.66 -28.90
CA SER A 112 -24.52 21.97 -28.34
C SER A 112 -24.43 23.13 -29.33
N VAL A 113 -23.85 22.93 -30.53
CA VAL A 113 -23.54 23.99 -31.50
C VAL A 113 -24.48 24.03 -32.70
N SER A 114 -25.36 23.04 -32.90
CA SER A 114 -26.37 23.06 -33.97
C SER A 114 -27.61 23.86 -33.55
N PRO A 115 -27.89 25.05 -34.13
CA PRO A 115 -29.16 25.73 -33.90
C PRO A 115 -30.27 24.98 -34.65
N PRO A 116 -31.46 24.77 -34.07
CA PRO A 116 -32.62 24.39 -34.85
C PRO A 116 -33.01 25.59 -35.71
N MET A 117 -32.57 25.60 -36.96
CA MET A 117 -33.04 26.59 -37.92
C MET A 117 -34.27 26.04 -38.64
N GLN A 118 -35.31 26.87 -38.63
CA GLN A 118 -36.49 26.90 -39.51
C GLN A 118 -37.74 26.12 -39.06
N GLU A 119 -38.73 26.86 -38.53
CA GLU A 119 -40.10 26.80 -39.07
C GLU A 119 -40.79 28.15 -38.77
N ASN A 120 -41.01 28.98 -39.79
CA ASN A 120 -42.00 30.05 -39.73
C ASN A 120 -42.84 30.03 -41.01
N LYS A 121 -44.14 30.10 -40.78
CA LYS A 121 -45.26 29.80 -41.65
C LYS A 121 -45.67 31.02 -42.50
#